data_AF-A0A7V5YHB9-F1
#
_entry.id   AF-A0A7V5YHB9-F1
#
_cell.length_a   1.000
_cell.length_b   1.000
_cell.length_c   1.000
_cell.angle_alpha   90.00
_cell.angle_beta   90.00
_cell.angle_gamma   90.00
#
_symmetry.space_group_name_H-M   'P 1'
#
loop_
_entity.id
_entity.type
_entity.pdbx_description
1 polymer ?
#
loop_
_entity_poly.entity_id
_entity_poly.type
_entity_poly.pdbx_seq_one_letter_code
_entity_poly.pdbx_strand_id
1 'polypeptide(L)'
;MIWKWLTPQNFFDLADLFFHQEEYAALIETIESHKRDLSAHILGTIGRYAPQGIVFQDRLAFTVGWGIAGWATSTTGGINIEHFKDDYNRLLRTLTHETFHRFQLRVCPAAPDREGPRRFEDLARFPFPDERDRKFYEIISYIFLEGTATFVAPSHPPVDRAASVKRGAELLQKCFEAIYHRSELERAEELLNEGLKSNGPFYWLGANIAESIVAKGGDEALAAILAAGAPAFLMAGFSSDASLYVPLKKIENKTKELVRMMSAIFESSSD
;
A
#
# COMPACT_ATOMS: atom_id res chain seq x y z
N MET A 1 11.07 -19.03 -35.59
CA MET A 1 10.25 -17.85 -35.23
C MET A 1 11.19 -16.68 -34.95
N ILE A 2 11.17 -15.63 -35.79
CA ILE A 2 12.14 -14.53 -35.73
C ILE A 2 11.89 -13.57 -34.55
N TRP A 3 10.66 -13.53 -34.06
CA TRP A 3 10.18 -12.63 -32.99
C TRP A 3 10.93 -12.76 -31.66
N LYS A 4 11.46 -13.95 -31.34
CA LYS A 4 12.26 -14.19 -30.11
C LYS A 4 13.62 -13.48 -30.11
N TRP A 5 14.05 -12.91 -31.24
CA TRP A 5 15.39 -12.32 -31.41
C TRP A 5 15.37 -10.81 -31.65
N LEU A 6 14.20 -10.17 -31.68
CA LEU A 6 14.08 -8.76 -32.05
C LEU A 6 14.29 -7.82 -30.84
N THR A 7 13.57 -8.05 -29.73
CA THR A 7 13.80 -7.41 -28.42
C THR A 7 13.16 -8.27 -27.31
N PRO A 8 13.68 -8.28 -26.07
CA PRO A 8 13.11 -9.04 -24.94
C PRO A 8 11.65 -8.69 -24.63
N GLN A 9 11.23 -7.46 -24.90
CA GLN A 9 9.89 -6.90 -24.61
C GLN A 9 8.90 -7.08 -25.78
N ASN A 10 9.30 -7.71 -26.89
CA ASN A 10 8.40 -7.93 -28.01
C ASN A 10 7.39 -9.03 -27.70
N PHE A 11 6.13 -8.78 -28.07
CA PHE A 11 5.04 -9.77 -28.08
C PHE A 11 4.69 -10.35 -26.68
N PHE A 12 4.37 -9.49 -25.71
CA PHE A 12 3.99 -9.90 -24.34
C PHE A 12 5.08 -10.76 -23.67
N ASP A 13 6.32 -10.29 -23.74
CA ASP A 13 7.48 -10.93 -23.10
C ASP A 13 7.81 -12.35 -23.62
N LEU A 14 7.34 -12.71 -24.82
CA LEU A 14 7.61 -14.02 -25.43
C LEU A 14 9.11 -14.32 -25.56
N ALA A 15 9.91 -13.31 -25.88
CA ALA A 15 11.37 -13.47 -25.96
C ALA A 15 11.96 -13.75 -24.58
N ASP A 16 11.53 -13.04 -23.54
CA ASP A 16 11.97 -13.28 -22.17
C ASP A 16 11.54 -14.69 -21.69
N LEU A 17 10.28 -15.08 -21.91
CA LEU A 17 9.80 -16.46 -21.68
C LEU A 17 10.66 -17.50 -22.38
N PHE A 18 11.08 -17.26 -23.63
CA PHE A 18 11.93 -18.19 -24.38
C PHE A 18 13.36 -18.28 -23.83
N PHE A 19 13.96 -17.17 -23.41
CA PHE A 19 15.33 -17.17 -22.91
C PHE A 19 15.44 -17.68 -21.47
N HIS A 20 14.36 -17.58 -20.69
CA HIS A 20 14.34 -17.90 -19.26
C HIS A 20 13.45 -19.12 -18.93
N GLN A 21 13.24 -20.03 -19.88
CA GLN A 21 12.33 -21.19 -19.74
C GLN A 21 12.66 -22.07 -18.52
N GLU A 22 13.95 -22.31 -18.27
CA GLU A 22 14.41 -23.14 -17.16
C GLU A 22 14.11 -22.48 -15.81
N GLU A 23 14.36 -21.17 -15.68
CA GLU A 23 14.04 -20.39 -14.48
C GLU A 23 12.53 -20.39 -14.21
N TYR A 24 11.71 -20.22 -15.25
CA TYR A 24 10.25 -20.27 -15.11
C TYR A 24 9.73 -21.65 -14.71
N ALA A 25 10.27 -22.71 -15.31
CA ALA A 25 9.92 -24.08 -14.94
C ALA A 25 10.27 -24.34 -13.46
N ALA A 26 11.46 -23.93 -13.02
CA ALA A 26 11.90 -24.07 -11.63
C ALA A 26 10.99 -23.29 -10.66
N LEU A 27 10.57 -22.08 -11.00
CA LEU A 27 9.66 -21.30 -10.17
C LEU A 27 8.28 -21.96 -10.07
N ILE A 28 7.71 -22.43 -11.18
CA ILE A 28 6.41 -23.11 -11.18
C ILE A 28 6.47 -24.38 -10.33
N GLU A 29 7.53 -25.19 -10.48
CA GLU A 29 7.74 -26.39 -9.66
C GLU A 29 7.87 -26.04 -8.18
N THR A 30 8.57 -24.95 -7.85
CA THR A 30 8.70 -24.45 -6.47
C THR A 30 7.34 -24.01 -5.91
N ILE A 31 6.53 -23.28 -6.68
CA ILE A 31 5.19 -22.85 -6.27
C ILE A 31 4.27 -24.06 -6.02
N GLU A 32 4.24 -25.03 -6.94
CA GLU A 32 3.37 -26.21 -6.82
C GLU A 32 3.79 -27.09 -5.64
N SER A 33 5.09 -27.32 -5.44
CA SER A 33 5.61 -28.11 -4.32
C SER A 33 5.36 -27.45 -2.96
N HIS A 34 5.32 -26.11 -2.89
CA HIS A 34 5.16 -25.34 -1.64
C HIS A 34 3.80 -24.66 -1.52
N LYS A 35 2.78 -25.04 -2.30
CA LYS A 35 1.51 -24.29 -2.39
C LYS A 35 0.81 -24.07 -1.05
N ARG A 36 0.83 -25.09 -0.18
CA ARG A 36 0.24 -25.00 1.17
C ARG A 36 1.06 -24.07 2.07
N ASP A 37 2.37 -24.20 2.03
CA ASP A 37 3.29 -23.39 2.82
C ASP A 37 3.26 -21.93 2.40
N LEU A 38 3.13 -21.65 1.10
CA LEU A 38 2.92 -20.32 0.54
C LEU A 38 1.67 -19.67 1.12
N SER A 39 0.54 -20.39 1.10
CA SER A 39 -0.73 -19.85 1.61
C SER A 39 -0.67 -19.63 3.12
N ALA A 40 -0.11 -20.60 3.85
CA ALA A 40 0.08 -20.49 5.30
C ALA A 40 1.02 -19.35 5.68
N HIS A 41 2.09 -19.12 4.91
CA HIS A 41 3.02 -18.03 5.12
C HIS A 41 2.35 -16.67 4.92
N ILE A 42 1.65 -16.47 3.81
CA ILE A 42 0.97 -15.20 3.51
C ILE A 42 -0.09 -14.91 4.58
N LEU A 43 -0.98 -15.88 4.85
CA LEU A 43 -2.06 -15.69 5.82
C LEU A 43 -1.54 -15.58 7.25
N GLY A 44 -0.47 -16.30 7.61
CA GLY A 44 0.17 -16.19 8.91
C GLY A 44 0.82 -14.81 9.10
N THR A 45 1.44 -14.27 8.07
CA THR A 45 2.08 -12.94 8.10
C THR A 45 1.03 -11.83 8.21
N ILE A 46 -0.01 -11.87 7.39
CA ILE A 46 -1.11 -10.88 7.41
C ILE A 46 -1.94 -11.00 8.68
N GLY A 47 -2.24 -12.24 9.11
CA GLY A 47 -3.15 -12.55 10.21
C GLY A 47 -2.70 -11.99 11.56
N ARG A 48 -1.40 -11.76 11.75
CA ARG A 48 -0.85 -11.07 12.92
C ARG A 48 -1.48 -9.70 13.15
N TYR A 49 -1.74 -8.97 12.06
CA TYR A 49 -2.25 -7.61 12.10
C TYR A 49 -3.75 -7.54 11.82
N ALA A 50 -4.45 -8.67 11.88
CA ALA A 50 -5.87 -8.71 11.59
C ALA A 50 -6.72 -8.34 12.83
N PRO A 51 -7.73 -7.45 12.68
CA PRO A 51 -8.70 -7.24 13.74
C PRO A 51 -9.42 -8.55 14.13
N GLN A 52 -9.76 -8.68 15.40
CA GLN A 52 -10.45 -9.87 15.90
C GLN A 52 -11.77 -10.11 15.15
N GLY A 53 -12.05 -11.38 14.85
CA GLY A 53 -13.29 -11.80 14.20
C GLY A 53 -13.36 -11.58 12.68
N ILE A 54 -12.30 -11.04 12.06
CA ILE A 54 -12.25 -10.91 10.60
C ILE A 54 -11.99 -12.26 9.96
N VAL A 55 -12.86 -12.64 9.01
CA VAL A 55 -12.63 -13.75 8.08
C VAL A 55 -12.16 -13.17 6.75
N PHE A 56 -11.00 -13.63 6.29
CA PHE A 56 -10.41 -13.23 5.02
C PHE A 56 -10.15 -14.46 4.15
N GLN A 57 -10.63 -14.38 2.91
CA GLN A 57 -10.40 -15.36 1.86
C GLN A 57 -10.23 -14.60 0.55
N ASP A 58 -9.23 -14.97 -0.23
CA ASP A 58 -9.01 -14.41 -1.55
C ASP A 58 -8.52 -15.48 -2.52
N ARG A 59 -8.54 -15.15 -3.81
CA ARG A 59 -7.99 -15.95 -4.88
C ARG A 59 -6.77 -15.25 -5.47
N LEU A 60 -5.68 -15.99 -5.57
CA LEU A 60 -4.46 -15.57 -6.26
C LEU A 60 -4.40 -16.21 -7.65
N ALA A 61 -4.13 -15.38 -8.66
CA ALA A 61 -3.89 -15.81 -10.03
C ALA A 61 -2.41 -15.61 -10.40
N PHE A 62 -1.83 -16.61 -11.07
CA PHE A 62 -0.51 -16.48 -11.69
C PHE A 62 -0.72 -16.35 -13.19
N THR A 63 -0.25 -15.25 -13.77
CA THR A 63 -0.41 -14.90 -15.18
C THR A 63 0.94 -14.63 -15.84
N VAL A 64 0.92 -14.49 -17.16
CA VAL A 64 2.08 -14.09 -17.97
C VAL A 64 1.66 -13.07 -19.02
N GLY A 65 2.58 -12.19 -19.40
CA GLY A 65 2.43 -11.30 -20.55
C GLY A 65 1.78 -9.97 -20.19
N TRP A 66 2.13 -9.38 -19.05
CA TRP A 66 1.64 -8.06 -18.68
C TRP A 66 2.72 -7.23 -17.97
N GLY A 67 2.82 -5.96 -18.35
CA GLY A 67 3.92 -5.07 -17.96
C GLY A 67 3.94 -4.61 -16.49
N ILE A 68 3.18 -5.23 -15.59
CA ILE A 68 3.16 -4.92 -14.14
C ILE A 68 3.37 -6.21 -13.36
N ALA A 69 4.11 -6.16 -12.24
CA ALA A 69 4.40 -7.39 -11.47
C ALA A 69 3.17 -7.93 -10.72
N GLY A 70 2.35 -7.05 -10.13
CA GLY A 70 1.15 -7.38 -9.40
C GLY A 70 -0.05 -6.58 -9.88
N TRP A 71 -1.25 -7.16 -9.77
CA TRP A 71 -2.51 -6.51 -10.11
C TRP A 71 -3.64 -7.02 -9.22
N ALA A 72 -4.74 -6.25 -9.15
CA ALA A 72 -5.93 -6.68 -8.44
C ALA A 72 -7.20 -6.25 -9.17
N THR A 73 -8.21 -7.11 -9.13
CA THR A 73 -9.61 -6.83 -9.48
C THR A 73 -10.45 -6.81 -8.21
N SER A 74 -11.76 -6.55 -8.31
CA SER A 74 -12.65 -6.64 -7.13
C SER A 74 -12.68 -8.03 -6.48
N THR A 75 -12.35 -9.11 -7.20
CA THR A 75 -12.51 -10.50 -6.72
C THR A 75 -11.26 -11.36 -6.80
N THR A 76 -10.15 -10.85 -7.33
CA THR A 76 -8.93 -11.64 -7.54
C THR A 76 -7.72 -10.72 -7.56
N GLY A 77 -6.70 -11.06 -6.77
CA GLY A 77 -5.34 -10.55 -6.93
C GLY A 77 -4.56 -11.44 -7.89
N GLY A 78 -3.66 -10.87 -8.68
CA GLY A 78 -2.82 -11.63 -9.58
C GLY A 78 -1.40 -11.13 -9.65
N ILE A 79 -0.50 -12.03 -10.05
CA ILE A 79 0.91 -11.75 -10.26
C ILE A 79 1.33 -12.28 -11.62
N ASN A 80 2.13 -11.48 -12.31
CA ASN A 80 2.79 -11.83 -13.54
C ASN A 80 4.15 -12.46 -13.24
N ILE A 81 4.27 -13.77 -13.46
CA ILE A 81 5.42 -14.58 -12.99
C ILE A 81 6.73 -14.24 -13.71
N GLU A 82 6.66 -13.63 -14.90
CA GLU A 82 7.80 -13.21 -15.71
C GLU A 82 8.71 -12.19 -14.99
N HIS A 83 8.15 -11.43 -14.03
CA HIS A 83 8.92 -10.44 -13.27
C HIS A 83 9.83 -11.06 -12.21
N PHE A 84 9.69 -12.37 -11.95
CA PHE A 84 10.33 -13.07 -10.83
C PHE A 84 11.34 -14.12 -11.27
N LYS A 85 11.19 -14.71 -12.46
CA LYS A 85 12.10 -15.76 -12.98
C LYS A 85 12.21 -16.92 -11.98
N ASP A 86 13.36 -17.17 -11.38
CA ASP A 86 13.56 -18.20 -10.34
C ASP A 86 13.53 -17.64 -8.90
N ASP A 87 13.25 -16.33 -8.72
CA ASP A 87 13.25 -15.66 -7.42
C ASP A 87 11.93 -15.87 -6.67
N TYR A 88 11.74 -17.08 -6.15
CA TYR A 88 10.59 -17.46 -5.32
C TYR A 88 10.42 -16.55 -4.09
N ASN A 89 11.52 -16.09 -3.48
CA ASN A 89 11.45 -15.25 -2.30
C ASN A 89 10.90 -13.85 -2.63
N ARG A 90 11.30 -13.27 -3.76
CA ARG A 90 10.72 -12.02 -4.24
C ARG A 90 9.25 -12.20 -4.61
N LEU A 91 8.89 -13.32 -5.25
CA LEU A 91 7.50 -13.64 -5.53
C LEU A 91 6.67 -13.67 -4.25
N LEU A 92 7.12 -14.42 -3.23
CA LEU A 92 6.41 -14.57 -1.97
C LEU A 92 6.19 -13.23 -1.26
N ARG A 93 7.21 -12.35 -1.26
CA ARG A 93 7.08 -11.00 -0.71
C ARG A 93 6.06 -10.17 -1.47
N THR A 94 6.11 -10.16 -2.81
CA THR A 94 5.14 -9.42 -3.61
C THR A 94 3.73 -9.98 -3.43
N LEU A 95 3.54 -11.30 -3.41
CA LEU A 95 2.23 -11.91 -3.11
C LEU A 95 1.70 -11.46 -1.74
N THR A 96 2.56 -11.44 -0.72
CA THR A 96 2.16 -11.01 0.62
C THR A 96 1.76 -9.53 0.63
N HIS A 97 2.51 -8.67 -0.06
CA HIS A 97 2.24 -7.24 -0.19
C HIS A 97 0.88 -6.98 -0.87
N GLU A 98 0.67 -7.57 -2.06
CA GLU A 98 -0.58 -7.39 -2.82
C GLU A 98 -1.78 -8.01 -2.09
N THR A 99 -1.60 -9.17 -1.46
CA THR A 99 -2.66 -9.79 -0.64
C THR A 99 -2.98 -8.93 0.58
N PHE A 100 -2.02 -8.19 1.12
CA PHE A 100 -2.28 -7.26 2.22
C PHE A 100 -3.14 -6.06 1.78
N HIS A 101 -2.97 -5.55 0.55
CA HIS A 101 -3.90 -4.55 0.01
C HIS A 101 -5.33 -5.08 -0.12
N ARG A 102 -5.48 -6.36 -0.51
CA ARG A 102 -6.78 -7.04 -0.52
C ARG A 102 -7.37 -7.18 0.88
N PHE A 103 -6.52 -7.45 1.87
CA PHE A 103 -6.91 -7.47 3.26
C PHE A 103 -7.35 -6.08 3.76
N GLN A 104 -6.64 -5.01 3.40
CA GLN A 104 -7.02 -3.62 3.71
C GLN A 104 -8.41 -3.27 3.16
N LEU A 105 -8.75 -3.74 1.95
CA LEU A 105 -10.12 -3.62 1.41
C LEU A 105 -11.18 -4.31 2.28
N ARG A 106 -10.81 -5.23 3.16
CA ARG A 106 -11.77 -5.88 4.06
C ARG A 106 -11.95 -5.14 5.38
N VAL A 107 -10.90 -4.51 5.88
CA VAL A 107 -10.83 -4.02 7.27
C VAL A 107 -10.78 -2.51 7.42
N CYS A 108 -10.22 -1.79 6.46
CA CYS A 108 -10.15 -0.33 6.54
C CYS A 108 -11.57 0.27 6.44
N PRO A 109 -11.79 1.51 6.89
CA PRO A 109 -12.98 2.27 6.51
C PRO A 109 -12.92 2.62 5.01
N ALA A 110 -14.08 2.74 4.38
CA ALA A 110 -14.22 3.27 3.01
C ALA A 110 -15.15 4.48 3.04
N ALA A 111 -15.16 5.23 1.94
CA ALA A 111 -16.11 6.32 1.75
C ALA A 111 -17.57 5.84 1.99
N PRO A 112 -18.38 6.57 2.78
CA PRO A 112 -19.76 6.19 3.09
C PRO A 112 -20.68 6.29 1.87
N ASP A 113 -20.31 7.09 0.89
CA ASP A 113 -21.05 7.35 -0.35
C ASP A 113 -20.72 6.36 -1.48
N ARG A 114 -20.02 5.26 -1.19
CA ARG A 114 -19.60 4.31 -2.23
C ARG A 114 -20.79 3.52 -2.78
N GLU A 115 -20.75 3.25 -4.08
CA GLU A 115 -21.68 2.35 -4.76
C GLU A 115 -20.93 1.13 -5.32
N GLY A 116 -21.53 -0.05 -5.20
CA GLY A 116 -21.00 -1.28 -5.82
C GLY A 116 -19.87 -1.98 -5.07
N PRO A 117 -19.08 -2.83 -5.76
CA PRO A 117 -17.97 -3.57 -5.16
C PRO A 117 -16.84 -2.63 -4.74
N ARG A 118 -16.28 -2.86 -3.54
CA ARG A 118 -15.20 -2.05 -3.00
C ARG A 118 -13.92 -2.16 -3.84
N ARG A 119 -13.29 -1.02 -4.08
CA ARG A 119 -12.03 -0.86 -4.81
C ARG A 119 -11.01 -0.14 -3.95
N PHE A 120 -9.75 -0.14 -4.39
CA PHE A 120 -8.65 0.45 -3.64
C PHE A 120 -8.77 1.97 -3.57
N GLU A 121 -9.25 2.59 -4.63
CA GLU A 121 -9.50 4.03 -4.70
C GLU A 121 -10.55 4.49 -3.68
N ASP A 122 -11.47 3.59 -3.27
CA ASP A 122 -12.46 3.89 -2.23
C ASP A 122 -11.83 4.06 -0.84
N LEU A 123 -10.61 3.55 -0.62
CA LEU A 123 -9.86 3.71 0.63
C LEU A 123 -9.20 5.09 0.71
N ALA A 124 -8.80 5.63 -0.45
CA ALA A 124 -8.13 6.91 -0.59
C ALA A 124 -9.11 8.08 -0.84
N ARG A 125 -10.42 7.80 -0.86
CA ARG A 125 -11.48 8.81 -1.03
C ARG A 125 -12.29 8.97 0.25
N PHE A 126 -12.64 10.22 0.56
CA PHE A 126 -13.65 10.54 1.55
C PHE A 126 -14.44 11.79 1.12
N PRO A 127 -15.77 11.87 1.32
CA PRO A 127 -16.61 12.96 0.81
C PRO A 127 -16.52 14.21 1.69
N PHE A 128 -15.31 14.71 1.96
CA PHE A 128 -15.16 16.01 2.60
C PHE A 128 -15.71 17.13 1.71
N PRO A 129 -16.33 18.19 2.25
CA PRO A 129 -16.85 19.30 1.44
C PRO A 129 -15.76 20.05 0.65
N ASP A 130 -14.60 20.29 1.27
CA ASP A 130 -13.47 21.00 0.66
C ASP A 130 -12.60 20.05 -0.18
N GLU A 131 -12.30 20.42 -1.42
CA GLU A 131 -11.42 19.65 -2.32
C GLU A 131 -9.98 19.51 -1.79
N ARG A 132 -9.50 20.49 -1.03
CA ARG A 132 -8.19 20.46 -0.39
C ARG A 132 -8.12 19.35 0.65
N ASP A 133 -9.21 19.16 1.39
CA ASP A 133 -9.32 18.11 2.39
C ASP A 133 -9.42 16.73 1.76
N ARG A 134 -10.14 16.61 0.63
CA ARG A 134 -10.15 15.38 -0.17
C ARG A 134 -8.75 15.02 -0.67
N LYS A 135 -8.02 15.98 -1.25
CA LYS A 135 -6.65 15.75 -1.75
C LYS A 135 -5.68 15.43 -0.62
N PHE A 136 -5.78 16.12 0.52
CA PHE A 136 -4.92 15.82 1.66
C PHE A 136 -5.21 14.42 2.24
N TYR A 137 -6.48 14.04 2.36
CA TYR A 137 -6.90 12.70 2.77
C TYR A 137 -6.36 11.60 1.83
N GLU A 138 -6.43 11.83 0.52
CA GLU A 138 -5.89 10.91 -0.48
C GLU A 138 -4.40 10.65 -0.26
N ILE A 139 -3.60 11.71 -0.08
CA ILE A 139 -2.15 11.60 0.13
C ILE A 139 -1.82 10.81 1.39
N ILE A 140 -2.47 11.13 2.52
CA ILE A 140 -2.21 10.38 3.78
C ILE A 140 -2.74 8.95 3.70
N SER A 141 -3.76 8.69 2.88
CA SER A 141 -4.28 7.34 2.64
C SER A 141 -3.28 6.51 1.87
N TYR A 142 -2.64 7.03 0.83
CA TYR A 142 -1.58 6.29 0.15
C TYR A 142 -0.36 6.01 1.05
N ILE A 143 0.06 6.98 1.87
CA ILE A 143 1.13 6.76 2.87
C ILE A 143 0.75 5.62 3.83
N PHE A 144 -0.49 5.59 4.29
CA PHE A 144 -1.02 4.55 5.15
C PHE A 144 -1.07 3.18 4.46
N LEU A 145 -1.68 3.11 3.26
CA LEU A 145 -1.94 1.86 2.56
C LEU A 145 -0.64 1.20 2.07
N GLU A 146 0.19 1.93 1.32
CA GLU A 146 1.49 1.45 0.82
C GLU A 146 2.47 1.22 1.96
N GLY A 147 2.46 2.10 2.96
CA GLY A 147 3.35 2.01 4.11
C GLY A 147 3.12 0.77 4.96
N THR A 148 1.86 0.48 5.30
CA THR A 148 1.54 -0.72 6.07
C THR A 148 1.76 -2.00 5.26
N ALA A 149 1.49 -2.01 3.95
CA ALA A 149 1.84 -3.14 3.09
C ALA A 149 3.36 -3.38 3.01
N THR A 150 4.14 -2.30 2.92
CA THR A 150 5.61 -2.35 2.96
C THR A 150 6.14 -2.83 4.29
N PHE A 151 5.50 -2.46 5.40
CA PHE A 151 5.89 -2.97 6.72
C PHE A 151 5.60 -4.47 6.87
N VAL A 152 4.43 -4.93 6.42
CA VAL A 152 4.02 -6.34 6.51
C VAL A 152 4.85 -7.23 5.58
N ALA A 153 5.14 -6.75 4.38
CA ALA A 153 5.90 -7.47 3.37
C ALA A 153 7.01 -6.57 2.82
N PRO A 154 8.11 -6.37 3.58
CA PRO A 154 9.17 -5.46 3.20
C PRO A 154 9.87 -5.96 1.94
N SER A 155 9.89 -5.13 0.91
CA SER A 155 10.86 -5.28 -0.18
C SER A 155 12.27 -5.04 0.35
N HIS A 156 13.29 -5.21 -0.49
CA HIS A 156 14.65 -4.85 -0.10
C HIS A 156 14.67 -3.37 0.33
N PRO A 157 15.00 -3.07 1.59
CA PRO A 157 15.03 -1.69 2.05
C PRO A 157 16.06 -0.90 1.24
N PRO A 158 15.81 0.39 0.99
CA PRO A 158 16.79 1.25 0.35
C PRO A 158 18.06 1.24 1.21
N VAL A 159 19.21 1.39 0.55
CA VAL A 159 20.53 1.43 1.19
C VAL A 159 20.54 2.39 2.38
N ASP A 160 19.79 3.50 2.29
CA ASP A 160 19.54 4.42 3.39
C ASP A 160 18.03 4.58 3.66
N ARG A 161 17.51 3.72 4.55
CA ARG A 161 16.12 3.76 5.03
C ARG A 161 15.82 5.06 5.76
N ALA A 162 16.71 5.54 6.62
CA ALA A 162 16.50 6.75 7.41
C ALA A 162 16.39 7.99 6.51
N ALA A 163 17.24 8.12 5.50
CA ALA A 163 17.13 9.19 4.52
C ALA A 163 15.84 9.11 3.69
N SER A 164 15.37 7.89 3.39
CA SER A 164 14.11 7.70 2.65
C SER A 164 12.89 8.09 3.49
N VAL A 165 12.87 7.75 4.78
CA VAL A 165 11.85 8.19 5.74
C VAL A 165 11.84 9.72 5.85
N LYS A 166 13.01 10.34 6.02
CA LYS A 166 13.15 11.79 6.09
C LYS A 166 12.62 12.48 4.83
N ARG A 167 13.00 11.99 3.65
CA ARG A 167 12.46 12.50 2.37
C ARG A 167 10.95 12.35 2.31
N GLY A 168 10.38 11.23 2.76
CA GLY A 168 8.93 11.06 2.80
C GLY A 168 8.25 12.12 3.67
N ALA A 169 8.79 12.42 4.85
CA ALA A 169 8.25 13.47 5.72
C ALA A 169 8.35 14.87 5.08
N GLU A 170 9.48 15.17 4.41
CA GLU A 170 9.66 16.43 3.67
C GLU A 170 8.71 16.55 2.47
N LEU A 171 8.45 15.45 1.75
CA LEU A 171 7.46 15.42 0.66
C LEU A 171 6.04 15.65 1.20
N LEU A 172 5.67 15.01 2.31
CA LEU A 172 4.36 15.22 2.93
C LEU A 172 4.17 16.69 3.34
N GLN A 173 5.21 17.32 3.89
CA GLN A 173 5.20 18.75 4.20
C GLN A 173 5.00 19.61 2.94
N LYS A 174 5.68 19.30 1.84
CA LYS A 174 5.50 20.00 0.55
C LYS A 174 4.08 19.82 0.00
N CYS A 175 3.50 18.63 0.12
CA CYS A 175 2.10 18.39 -0.26
C CYS A 175 1.15 19.28 0.55
N PHE A 176 1.34 19.32 1.87
CA PHE A 176 0.52 20.16 2.74
C PHE A 176 0.62 21.65 2.38
N GLU A 177 1.83 22.13 2.09
CA GLU A 177 2.05 23.52 1.64
C GLU A 177 1.41 23.82 0.30
N ALA A 178 1.55 22.93 -0.69
CA ALA A 178 0.90 23.06 -1.98
C ALA A 178 -0.62 23.17 -1.82
N ILE A 179 -1.23 22.30 -1.01
CA ILE A 179 -2.69 22.24 -0.80
C ILE A 179 -3.21 23.46 -0.04
N TYR A 180 -2.68 23.73 1.16
CA TYR A 180 -3.32 24.67 2.10
C TYR A 180 -2.73 26.08 2.07
N HIS A 181 -1.48 26.23 1.61
CA HIS A 181 -0.84 27.55 1.55
C HIS A 181 -0.87 28.15 0.15
N ARG A 182 -0.76 27.33 -0.89
CA ARG A 182 -0.71 27.80 -2.29
C ARG A 182 -1.95 27.49 -3.10
N SER A 183 -2.80 26.56 -2.62
CA SER A 183 -3.96 26.04 -3.36
C SER A 183 -3.59 25.43 -4.73
N GLU A 184 -2.42 24.80 -4.80
CA GLU A 184 -1.86 24.15 -6.00
C GLU A 184 -2.12 22.63 -5.97
N LEU A 185 -3.35 22.21 -6.26
CA LEU A 185 -3.73 20.79 -6.19
C LEU A 185 -3.01 19.91 -7.22
N GLU A 186 -2.75 20.43 -8.42
CA GLU A 186 -1.96 19.73 -9.44
C GLU A 186 -0.53 19.49 -8.97
N ARG A 187 0.07 20.46 -8.27
CA ARG A 187 1.40 20.30 -7.68
C ARG A 187 1.40 19.25 -6.57
N ALA A 188 0.34 19.20 -5.77
CA ALA A 188 0.18 18.16 -4.76
C ALA A 188 0.08 16.76 -5.38
N GLU A 189 -0.58 16.64 -6.53
CA GLU A 189 -0.65 15.39 -7.31
C GLU A 189 0.73 14.97 -7.85
N GLU A 190 1.51 15.89 -8.39
CA GLU A 190 2.89 15.59 -8.83
C GLU A 190 3.76 15.09 -7.67
N LEU A 191 3.65 15.73 -6.50
CA LEU A 191 4.38 15.33 -5.29
C LEU A 191 3.91 13.97 -4.76
N LEU A 192 2.62 13.67 -4.84
CA LEU A 192 2.08 12.34 -4.54
C LEU A 192 2.72 11.28 -5.44
N ASN A 193 2.72 11.52 -6.75
CA ASN A 193 3.33 10.60 -7.72
C ASN A 193 4.83 10.44 -7.50
N GLU A 194 5.56 11.51 -7.15
CA GLU A 194 6.98 11.44 -6.75
C GLU A 194 7.17 10.55 -5.52
N GLY A 195 6.29 10.68 -4.51
CA GLY A 195 6.32 9.89 -3.29
C GLY A 195 6.06 8.39 -3.51
N LEU A 196 5.25 8.05 -4.52
CA LEU A 196 4.86 6.67 -4.81
C LEU A 196 5.74 5.96 -5.85
N LYS A 197 6.46 6.71 -6.68
CA LYS A 197 7.23 6.15 -7.78
C LYS A 197 8.28 5.13 -7.30
N SER A 198 8.17 3.89 -7.80
CA SER A 198 9.17 2.83 -7.65
C SER A 198 9.54 2.51 -6.19
N ASN A 199 8.54 2.25 -5.33
CA ASN A 199 8.71 2.08 -3.88
C ASN A 199 9.36 3.33 -3.23
N GLY A 200 8.80 4.49 -3.58
CA GLY A 200 9.33 5.80 -3.26
C GLY A 200 9.27 6.16 -1.76
N PRO A 201 9.62 7.41 -1.41
CA PRO A 201 9.75 7.84 -0.01
C PRO A 201 8.49 7.63 0.86
N PHE A 202 7.29 7.65 0.29
CA PHE A 202 6.05 7.44 1.05
C PHE A 202 5.87 6.01 1.56
N TYR A 203 6.35 5.01 0.83
CA TYR A 203 6.37 3.60 1.26
C TYR A 203 7.16 3.47 2.57
N TRP A 204 8.35 4.07 2.61
CA TRP A 204 9.24 3.97 3.76
C TRP A 204 8.80 4.83 4.94
N LEU A 205 8.25 6.02 4.70
CA LEU A 205 7.64 6.83 5.75
C LEU A 205 6.51 6.06 6.43
N GLY A 206 5.57 5.52 5.65
CA GLY A 206 4.47 4.75 6.21
C GLY A 206 4.95 3.47 6.89
N ALA A 207 5.93 2.75 6.34
CA ALA A 207 6.50 1.58 7.00
C ALA A 207 7.15 1.92 8.35
N ASN A 208 7.82 3.08 8.46
CA ASN A 208 8.40 3.56 9.71
C ASN A 208 7.31 3.90 10.75
N ILE A 209 6.20 4.51 10.32
CA ILE A 209 5.05 4.77 11.21
C ILE A 209 4.45 3.45 11.71
N ALA A 210 4.22 2.49 10.81
CA ALA A 210 3.68 1.17 11.14
C ALA A 210 4.58 0.42 12.15
N GLU A 211 5.90 0.41 11.92
CA GLU A 211 6.87 -0.17 12.83
C GLU A 211 6.83 0.49 14.21
N SER A 212 6.70 1.82 14.26
CA SER A 212 6.61 2.56 15.51
C SER A 212 5.32 2.27 16.29
N ILE A 213 4.20 2.07 15.58
CA ILE A 213 2.91 1.65 16.18
C ILE A 213 3.07 0.26 16.80
N VAL A 214 3.61 -0.71 16.06
CA VAL A 214 3.81 -2.08 16.54
C VAL A 214 4.81 -2.13 17.70
N ALA A 215 5.90 -1.37 17.63
CA ALA A 215 6.89 -1.30 18.71
C ALA A 215 6.31 -0.80 20.04
N LYS A 216 5.27 0.07 19.98
CA LYS A 216 4.63 0.63 21.17
C LYS A 216 3.47 -0.21 21.71
N GLY A 217 2.68 -0.81 20.82
CA GLY A 217 1.40 -1.41 21.18
C GLY A 217 1.17 -2.83 20.67
N GLY A 218 2.20 -3.46 20.09
CA GLY A 218 2.09 -4.81 19.52
C GLY A 218 1.31 -4.84 18.21
N ASP A 219 1.08 -6.05 17.72
CA ASP A 219 0.40 -6.30 16.45
C ASP A 219 -1.08 -5.85 16.52
N GLU A 220 -1.70 -5.92 17.71
CA GLU A 220 -3.07 -5.48 17.98
C GLU A 220 -3.26 -3.98 17.80
N ALA A 221 -2.23 -3.16 18.09
CA ALA A 221 -2.31 -1.73 17.88
C ALA A 221 -2.37 -1.39 16.39
N LEU A 222 -1.59 -2.07 15.55
CA LEU A 222 -1.68 -1.89 14.10
C LEU A 222 -3.03 -2.39 13.56
N ALA A 223 -3.54 -3.51 14.09
CA ALA A 223 -4.87 -4.02 13.73
C ALA A 223 -5.98 -3.00 14.03
N ALA A 224 -5.96 -2.37 15.22
CA ALA A 224 -6.91 -1.33 15.58
C ALA A 224 -6.79 -0.09 14.68
N ILE A 225 -5.57 0.30 14.32
CA ILE A 225 -5.32 1.43 13.42
C ILE A 225 -5.80 1.15 12.00
N LEU A 226 -5.63 -0.07 11.49
CA LEU A 226 -6.18 -0.47 10.19
C LEU A 226 -7.70 -0.24 10.13
N ALA A 227 -8.41 -0.64 11.19
CA ALA A 227 -9.86 -0.44 11.29
C ALA A 227 -10.27 1.05 11.47
N ALA A 228 -9.39 1.89 12.00
CA ALA A 228 -9.63 3.32 12.19
C ALA A 228 -9.26 4.18 10.95
N GLY A 229 -8.37 3.69 10.09
CA GLY A 229 -8.02 4.31 8.81
C GLY A 229 -6.87 5.34 8.85
N ALA A 230 -6.66 6.00 7.71
CA ALA A 230 -5.46 6.79 7.44
C ALA A 230 -5.20 7.97 8.41
N PRO A 231 -6.21 8.77 8.81
CA PRO A 231 -5.97 9.84 9.77
C PRO A 231 -5.53 9.32 11.14
N ALA A 232 -6.13 8.22 11.62
CA ALA A 232 -5.74 7.59 12.88
C ALA A 232 -4.30 7.05 12.83
N PHE A 233 -3.92 6.43 11.71
CA PHE A 233 -2.56 5.97 11.46
C PHE A 233 -1.54 7.11 11.55
N LEU A 234 -1.79 8.23 10.87
CA LEU A 234 -0.88 9.37 10.89
C LEU A 234 -0.82 10.02 12.27
N MET A 235 -1.94 10.10 12.99
CA MET A 235 -2.00 10.58 14.38
C MET A 235 -1.19 9.71 15.35
N ALA A 236 -1.24 8.39 15.18
CA ALA A 236 -0.44 7.46 15.95
C ALA A 236 1.07 7.65 15.67
N GLY A 237 1.43 7.87 14.40
CA GLY A 237 2.80 8.20 13.98
C GLY A 237 3.35 9.48 14.58
N PHE A 238 2.53 10.54 14.67
CA PHE A 238 2.95 11.75 15.39
C PHE A 238 3.25 11.44 16.84
N SER A 239 2.41 10.68 17.53
CA SER A 239 2.65 10.35 18.95
C SER A 239 3.86 9.43 19.17
N SER A 240 4.48 8.92 18.10
CA SER A 240 5.44 7.83 18.18
C SER A 240 6.90 8.21 17.98
N ASP A 241 7.21 9.23 17.17
CA ASP A 241 8.59 9.59 16.81
C ASP A 241 8.85 11.10 16.86
N ALA A 242 9.59 11.54 17.88
CA ALA A 242 10.01 12.93 18.09
C ALA A 242 10.82 13.51 16.92
N SER A 243 11.47 12.68 16.10
CA SER A 243 12.27 13.13 14.96
C SER A 243 11.44 13.57 13.76
N LEU A 244 10.16 13.18 13.70
CA LEU A 244 9.18 13.63 12.70
C LEU A 244 8.54 14.99 13.08
N TYR A 245 8.71 15.48 14.31
CA TYR A 245 7.78 16.46 14.89
C TYR A 245 7.91 17.92 14.44
N VAL A 246 9.10 18.39 14.06
CA VAL A 246 9.33 19.84 14.04
C VAL A 246 8.63 20.55 12.86
N PRO A 247 8.51 19.97 11.64
CA PRO A 247 7.71 20.59 10.56
C PRO A 247 6.20 20.27 10.63
N LEU A 248 5.80 19.17 11.28
CA LEU A 248 4.51 18.53 11.02
C LEU A 248 3.34 18.96 11.95
N LYS A 249 3.54 19.91 12.87
CA LYS A 249 2.47 20.32 13.81
C LYS A 249 1.20 20.85 13.11
N LYS A 250 1.36 21.54 11.97
CA LYS A 250 0.22 21.98 11.15
C LYS A 250 -0.53 20.80 10.54
N ILE A 251 0.22 19.81 10.06
CA ILE A 251 -0.33 18.57 9.54
C ILE A 251 -1.08 17.82 10.64
N GLU A 252 -0.50 17.68 11.84
CA GLU A 252 -1.18 17.05 12.99
C GLU A 252 -2.53 17.71 13.30
N ASN A 253 -2.57 19.05 13.37
CA ASN A 253 -3.82 19.77 13.62
C ASN A 253 -4.86 19.53 12.52
N LYS A 254 -4.43 19.52 11.25
CA LYS A 254 -5.36 19.27 10.14
C LYS A 254 -5.83 17.82 10.13
N THR A 255 -4.98 16.86 10.45
CA THR A 255 -5.37 15.44 10.60
C THR A 255 -6.42 15.27 11.71
N LYS A 256 -6.28 15.97 12.86
CA LYS A 256 -7.31 15.98 13.91
C LYS A 256 -8.64 16.56 13.42
N GLU A 257 -8.60 17.59 12.59
CA GLU A 257 -9.79 18.17 11.98
C GLU A 257 -10.49 17.17 11.06
N LEU A 258 -9.74 16.48 10.18
CA LEU A 258 -10.28 15.43 9.32
C LEU A 258 -10.96 14.32 10.12
N VAL A 259 -10.35 13.86 11.23
CA VAL A 259 -10.96 12.85 12.12
C VAL A 259 -12.34 13.31 12.62
N ARG A 260 -12.44 14.55 13.11
CA ARG A 260 -13.72 15.11 13.59
C ARG A 260 -14.76 15.20 12.48
N MET A 261 -14.35 15.63 11.28
CA MET A 261 -15.24 15.71 10.12
C MET A 261 -15.73 14.33 9.69
N MET A 262 -14.87 13.30 9.70
CA MET A 262 -15.26 11.92 9.38
C MET A 262 -16.31 11.41 10.36
N SER A 263 -16.11 11.60 11.67
CA SER A 263 -17.09 11.20 12.69
C SER A 263 -18.45 11.84 12.45
N ALA A 264 -18.50 13.16 12.19
CA ALA A 264 -19.75 13.86 11.92
C ALA A 264 -20.46 13.36 10.65
N ILE A 265 -19.71 13.06 9.58
CA ILE A 265 -20.26 12.53 8.32
C ILE A 265 -20.85 11.13 8.54
N PHE A 266 -20.16 10.25 9.28
CA PHE A 266 -20.68 8.91 9.58
C PHE A 266 -21.94 8.94 10.44
N GLU A 267 -22.01 9.83 11.44
CA GLU A 267 -23.21 10.03 12.25
C GLU A 267 -24.39 10.49 11.40
N SER A 268 -24.19 11.45 10.50
CA SER A 268 -25.25 11.97 9.62
C SER A 268 -25.74 10.98 8.54
N SER A 269 -24.97 9.93 8.26
CA SER A 269 -25.31 8.92 7.25
C SER A 269 -26.05 7.70 7.82
N SER A 270 -26.27 7.68 9.15
CA SER A 270 -26.94 6.59 9.87
C SER A 270 -28.42 6.86 10.17
N ASP A 271 -28.91 8.05 9.82
CA ASP A 271 -30.31 8.51 9.91
C ASP A 271 -31.04 8.36 8.56
#